data_AF-A0A8J8VU64-F1
#
_entry.id   AF-A0A8J8VU64-F1
#
_cell.length_a   1.000
_cell.length_b   1.000
_cell.length_c   1.000
_cell.angle_alpha   90.00
_cell.angle_beta   90.00
_cell.angle_gamma   90.00
#
_symmetry.space_group_name_H-M   'P 1'
#
loop_
_entity.id
_entity.type
_entity.pdbx_description
1 polymer ?
#
loop_
_entity_poly.entity_id
_entity_poly.type
_entity_poly.pdbx_seq_one_letter_code
_entity_poly.pdbx_strand_id
1 'polypeptide(L)'
;MIGHYTKTGEDIRQKILDKSALDMFWFIDEKTAYGGRAALLPLIKTIFSKRTRKFRSERIEEQCLQDCKSVKAVFVRSSSLISNSRVIKNHDEVHI
;
A
#
# COMPACT_ATOMS: atom_id res chain seq x y z
N MET A 1 9.08 6.04 -0.47
CA MET A 1 8.06 5.20 0.20
C MET A 1 7.00 6.15 0.71
N ILE A 2 5.78 6.06 0.19
CA ILE A 2 4.66 6.90 0.64
C ILE A 2 4.15 6.28 1.93
N GLY A 3 4.52 6.86 3.07
CA GLY A 3 4.05 6.43 4.38
C GLY A 3 2.77 7.16 4.77
N HIS A 4 1.99 6.58 5.70
CA HIS A 4 0.74 7.18 6.19
C HIS A 4 0.91 8.52 6.92
N TYR A 5 2.13 8.84 7.36
CA TYR A 5 2.47 10.15 7.94
C TYR A 5 3.01 11.16 6.93
N THR A 6 3.15 10.78 5.67
CA THR A 6 3.46 11.75 4.60
C THR A 6 2.17 12.41 4.14
N LYS A 7 2.22 13.69 3.72
CA LYS A 7 1.05 14.41 3.20
C LYS A 7 0.35 13.65 2.09
N THR A 8 1.11 13.06 1.18
CA THR A 8 0.61 12.20 0.11
C THR A 8 -0.08 10.94 0.64
N GLY A 9 0.47 10.30 1.67
CA GLY A 9 -0.15 9.13 2.31
C GLY A 9 -1.43 9.47 3.05
N GLU A 10 -1.49 10.63 3.71
CA GLU A 10 -2.70 11.14 4.35
C GLU A 10 -3.79 11.44 3.31
N ASP A 11 -3.44 12.07 2.19
CA ASP A 11 -4.37 12.33 1.08
C ASP A 11 -4.93 11.04 0.48
N ILE A 12 -4.07 10.03 0.26
CA ILE A 12 -4.50 8.70 -0.21
C ILE A 12 -5.46 8.06 0.79
N ARG A 13 -5.16 8.14 2.09
CA ARG A 13 -6.04 7.62 3.15
C ARG A 13 -7.40 8.29 3.12
N GLN A 14 -7.46 9.62 2.99
CA GLN A 14 -8.72 10.35 3.04
C GLN A 14 -9.58 10.16 1.78
N LYS A 15 -8.95 10.04 0.60
CA LYS A 15 -9.65 10.05 -0.68
C LYS A 15 -9.96 8.66 -1.24
N ILE A 16 -9.11 7.66 -0.94
CA ILE A 16 -9.16 6.35 -1.60
C ILE A 16 -9.48 5.23 -0.59
N LEU A 17 -8.97 5.33 0.64
CA LEU A 17 -9.09 4.28 1.64
C LEU A 17 -10.17 4.61 2.68
N ASP A 18 -10.70 3.58 3.32
CA ASP A 18 -11.70 3.74 4.39
C ASP A 18 -11.02 3.85 5.78
N LYS A 19 -11.81 3.83 6.86
CA LYS A 19 -11.29 3.89 8.23
C LYS A 19 -10.32 2.76 8.59
N SER A 20 -10.31 1.65 7.83
CA SER A 20 -9.42 0.49 8.02
C SER A 20 -8.06 0.64 7.32
N ALA A 21 -7.77 1.80 6.72
CA ALA A 21 -6.53 2.06 5.99
C ALA A 21 -5.25 1.73 6.78
N LEU A 22 -5.29 1.88 8.11
CA LEU A 22 -4.15 1.63 8.99
C LEU A 22 -4.03 0.17 9.46
N ASP A 23 -5.04 -0.64 9.21
CA ASP A 23 -5.11 -2.02 9.73
C ASP A 23 -4.32 -3.00 8.86
N MET A 24 -3.97 -2.62 7.62
CA MET A 24 -3.27 -3.50 6.69
C MET A 24 -2.42 -2.78 5.64
N PHE A 25 -1.55 -3.54 4.98
CA PHE A 25 -0.80 -3.07 3.80
C PHE A 25 -1.74 -2.90 2.59
N TRP A 26 -1.43 -1.97 1.69
CA TRP A 26 -2.22 -1.72 0.48
C TRP A 26 -1.37 -1.70 -0.79
N PHE A 27 -1.85 -2.36 -1.84
CA PHE A 27 -1.39 -2.21 -3.22
C PHE A 27 -2.47 -1.51 -4.04
N ILE A 28 -2.14 -0.35 -4.59
CA ILE A 28 -3.11 0.51 -5.29
C ILE A 28 -2.66 0.63 -6.74
N ASP A 29 -3.56 0.29 -7.66
CA ASP A 29 -3.41 0.59 -9.08
C ASP A 29 -4.40 1.67 -9.53
N GLU A 30 -4.48 1.94 -10.84
CA GLU A 30 -5.31 3.03 -11.39
C GLU A 30 -6.81 2.86 -11.12
N LYS A 31 -7.29 1.65 -10.85
CA LYS A 31 -8.72 1.33 -10.75
C LYS A 31 -9.12 0.72 -9.43
N THR A 32 -8.18 0.11 -8.71
CA THR A 32 -8.50 -0.72 -7.54
C THR A 32 -7.42 -0.62 -6.48
N ALA A 33 -7.86 -0.50 -5.22
CA ALA A 33 -7.03 -0.63 -4.04
C ALA A 33 -7.23 -2.02 -3.42
N TYR A 34 -6.16 -2.80 -3.37
CA TYR A 34 -6.11 -4.15 -2.79
C TYR A 34 -5.41 -4.09 -1.43
N GLY A 35 -6.03 -4.63 -0.39
CA GLY A 35 -5.53 -4.64 0.99
C GLY A 35 -5.11 -6.05 1.44
N GLY A 36 -4.00 -6.11 2.19
CA GLY A 36 -3.44 -7.33 2.81
C GLY A 36 -3.24 -8.47 1.82
N ARG A 37 -3.81 -9.65 2.07
CA ARG A 37 -3.59 -10.84 1.22
C ARG A 37 -4.05 -10.65 -0.23
N ALA A 38 -5.14 -9.91 -0.46
CA ALA A 38 -5.64 -9.63 -1.81
C ALA A 38 -4.65 -8.80 -2.65
N ALA A 39 -3.73 -8.09 -2.01
CA ALA A 39 -2.70 -7.30 -2.67
C ALA A 39 -1.53 -8.13 -3.22
N LEU A 40 -1.30 -9.34 -2.70
CA LEU A 40 -0.10 -10.12 -3.01
C LEU A 40 -0.06 -10.56 -4.47
N LEU A 41 -1.17 -11.07 -5.00
CA LEU A 41 -1.22 -11.55 -6.39
C LEU A 41 -1.08 -10.38 -7.41
N PRO A 42 -1.80 -9.26 -7.28
CA PRO A 42 -1.57 -8.05 -8.08
C PRO A 42 -0.14 -7.50 -7.98
N LEU A 43 0.47 -7.52 -6.79
CA LEU A 43 1.83 -7.06 -6.56
C LEU A 43 2.84 -7.93 -7.32
N ILE A 44 2.78 -9.26 -7.13
CA ILE A 44 3.65 -10.22 -7.82
C ILE A 44 3.47 -10.08 -9.34
N LYS A 45 2.22 -10.02 -9.81
CA LYS A 45 1.92 -9.83 -11.24
C LYS A 45 2.56 -8.55 -11.78
N THR A 46 2.51 -7.46 -11.02
CA THR A 46 3.12 -6.18 -11.42
C THR A 46 4.64 -6.29 -11.52
N ILE A 47 5.29 -6.90 -10.52
CA ILE A 47 6.75 -7.11 -10.49
C ILE A 47 7.23 -7.92 -11.71
N PHE A 48 6.50 -8.98 -12.07
CA PHE A 48 6.88 -9.86 -13.19
C PHE A 48 6.33 -9.40 -14.54
N SER A 49 5.42 -8.41 -14.58
CA SER A 49 4.94 -7.87 -15.85
C SER A 49 6.05 -7.05 -16.52
N LYS A 50 6.33 -7.29 -17.80
CA LYS A 50 7.31 -6.53 -18.61
C LYS A 50 6.91 -5.06 -18.84
N ARG A 51 5.86 -4.57 -18.17
CA ARG A 51 5.36 -3.21 -18.33
C ARG A 51 6.27 -2.27 -17.55
N THR A 52 7.26 -1.70 -18.23
CA THR A 52 8.09 -0.61 -17.71
C THR A 52 7.25 0.65 -17.49
N ARG A 53 6.40 0.68 -16.46
CA ARG A 53 6.09 1.97 -15.82
C ARG A 53 7.36 2.34 -15.08
N LYS A 54 8.01 3.43 -15.49
CA LYS A 54 9.09 4.05 -14.70
C LYS A 54 8.54 4.25 -13.29
N PHE A 55 8.91 3.35 -12.36
CA PHE A 55 8.64 3.57 -10.96
C PHE A 55 9.41 4.84 -10.62
N ARG A 56 8.70 5.94 -10.38
CA ARG A 56 9.33 7.19 -9.97
C ARG A 56 9.83 6.92 -8.55
N SER A 57 11.05 6.39 -8.46
CA SER A 57 11.78 6.26 -7.21
C SER A 57 12.10 7.68 -6.79
N GLU A 58 11.19 8.30 -6.06
CA GLU A 58 11.55 9.43 -5.23
C GLU A 58 12.57 8.90 -4.23
N ARG A 59 13.76 9.52 -4.20
CA ARG A 59 14.83 9.18 -3.26
C ARG A 59 14.21 9.20 -1.87
N ILE A 60 14.17 8.03 -1.26
CA ILE A 60 13.73 7.88 0.12
C ILE A 60 14.87 8.44 0.95
N GLU A 61 14.62 9.54 1.66
CA GLU A 61 15.56 10.04 2.64
C GLU A 61 15.58 9.04 3.80
N GLU A 62 16.57 8.15 3.79
CA GLU A 62 16.75 7.08 4.77
C GLU A 62 17.29 7.63 6.09
N GLN A 63 16.54 8.51 6.76
CA GLN A 63 16.79 8.79 8.17
C GLN A 63 15.83 7.96 9.02
N CYS A 64 16.09 6.64 9.06
CA CYS A 64 15.48 5.78 10.06
C CYS A 64 16.21 5.99 11.39
N LEU A 65 15.74 6.98 12.16
CA LEU A 65 16.38 7.46 13.38
C LEU A 65 16.05 6.64 14.64
N GLN A 66 15.58 5.39 14.50
CA GLN A 66 15.22 4.53 15.62
C GLN A 66 15.58 3.08 15.32
N ASP A 67 16.08 2.37 16.34
CA ASP A 67 16.53 0.97 16.36
C ASP A 67 15.48 -0.05 15.84
N CYS A 68 15.17 -0.01 14.54
CA CYS A 68 14.18 -0.85 13.87
C CYS A 68 14.69 -2.26 13.55
N LYS A 69 15.88 -2.65 14.02
CA LYS A 69 16.60 -3.87 13.60
C LYS A 69 16.23 -5.15 14.36
N SER A 70 15.10 -5.20 15.10
CA SER A 70 14.67 -6.47 15.70
C SER A 70 13.85 -7.30 14.69
N VAL A 71 14.18 -8.59 14.57
CA VAL A 71 13.46 -9.56 13.72
C VAL A 71 11.96 -9.58 14.07
N LYS A 72 11.63 -9.40 15.35
CA LYS A 72 10.26 -9.33 15.85
C LYS A 72 9.51 -8.11 15.31
N ALA A 73 10.15 -6.94 15.29
CA ALA A 73 9.54 -5.72 14.74
C ALA A 73 9.28 -5.85 13.24
N VAL A 74 10.19 -6.49 12.50
CA VAL A 74 9.99 -6.80 11.07
C VAL A 74 8.82 -7.75 10.89
N PHE A 75 8.75 -8.85 11.66
CA PHE A 75 7.66 -9.83 11.53
C PHE A 75 6.29 -9.25 11.87
N VAL A 76 6.18 -8.45 12.94
CA VAL A 76 4.92 -7.77 13.30
C VAL A 76 4.47 -6.83 12.17
N ARG A 77 5.40 -6.05 11.59
CA ARG A 77 5.10 -5.14 10.46
C ARG A 77 4.75 -5.89 9.17
N SER A 78 5.34 -7.06 8.95
CA SER A 78 5.06 -7.91 7.78
C SER A 78 3.80 -8.76 7.95
N SER A 79 3.30 -8.97 9.18
CA SER A 79 2.12 -9.81 9.44
C SER A 79 0.87 -9.30 8.71
N SER A 80 0.75 -7.98 8.53
CA SER A 80 -0.35 -7.35 7.79
C SER A 80 -0.39 -7.66 6.29
N LEU A 81 0.67 -8.26 5.73
CA LEU A 81 0.69 -8.75 4.35
C LEU A 81 -0.15 -10.03 4.20
N ILE A 82 -0.22 -10.82 5.26
CA ILE A 82 -0.88 -12.13 5.29
C ILE A 82 -2.15 -12.13 6.15
N SER A 83 -2.29 -11.15 7.06
CA SER A 83 -3.47 -10.93 7.88
C SER A 83 -4.30 -9.75 7.35
N ASN A 84 -5.61 -9.87 7.49
CA ASN A 84 -6.60 -8.93 6.95
C ASN A 84 -6.57 -8.85 5.41
N SER A 85 -7.73 -8.71 4.78
CA SER A 85 -7.80 -8.66 3.31
C SER A 85 -9.00 -7.85 2.87
N ARG A 86 -8.81 -6.92 1.93
CA ARG A 86 -9.86 -6.06 1.38
C ARG A 86 -9.63 -5.74 -0.10
N VAL A 87 -10.69 -5.40 -0.82
CA VAL A 87 -10.63 -4.90 -2.20
C VAL A 87 -11.60 -3.74 -2.33
N ILE A 88 -11.13 -2.57 -2.71
CA ILE A 88 -11.93 -1.37 -2.95
C ILE A 88 -11.81 -1.05 -4.44
N LYS A 89 -12.94 -1.11 -5.16
CA LYS A 89 -13.02 -0.73 -6.57
C LYS A 89 -13.47 0.72 -6.66
N ASN A 90 -12.81 1.51 -7.49
CA ASN A 90 -13.34 2.81 -7.87
C ASN A 90 -14.42 2.57 -8.96
N HIS A 91 -15.70 2.50 -8.58
CA HIS A 91 -16.82 2.52 -9.54
C HIS A 91 -17.18 3.97 -9.83
N ASP A 92 -16.95 4.42 -11.06
CA ASP A 92 -17.75 5.50 -11.63
C ASP A 92 -19.13 4.92 -11.96
N GLU A 93 -20.07 5.03 -11.02
CA GLU A 93 -21.50 5.12 -11.31
C GLU A 93 -22.09 6.21 -10.42
N VAL A 94 -21.80 7.47 -10.77
CA VAL A 94 -22.77 8.56 -10.52
C VAL A 94 -23.86 8.38 -11.55
N HIS A 95 -24.85 7.55 -11.22
CA HIS A 95 -26.16 7.65 -11.86
C HIS A 95 -26.84 8.88 -11.27
N ILE A 96 -26.86 9.96 -12.06
CA ILE A 96 -27.83 11.05 -11.92
C ILE A 96 -29.20 10.51 -12.37
#